data_AF-A0A2D5Z7C2-F1
#
_entry.id   AF-A0A2D5Z7C2-F1
#
_cell.length_a   1.000
_cell.length_b   1.000
_cell.length_c   1.000
_cell.angle_alpha   90.00
_cell.angle_beta   90.00
_cell.angle_gamma   90.00
#
_symmetry.space_group_name_H-M   'P 1'
#
loop_
_entity.id
_entity.type
_entity.pdbx_description
1 polymer ?
#
loop_
_entity_poly.entity_id
_entity_poly.type
_entity_poly.pdbx_seq_one_letter_code
_entity_poly.pdbx_strand_id
1 'polypeptide(L)'
;RRSPNPGARRPHALCAALLFVMFIQLALGAVVRHTGAGLAIPDFPASYGGLVPPMTEQGIIDAADAMDLDPDVHPEYALPWQVGVHFAHRLWAIAVVVTAGIAIASIAKGGADSWLRRPALAIAAMLVVQVALGAFTVLSDRHTEVATAHQAMGAALIATTMLLLVRAMLSNGAALASQESEARPADDLTSRTTITANP
;
A
#
# COMPACT_ATOMS: atom_id res chain seq x y z
N ARG A 1 -19.32 8.21 -30.32
CA ARG A 1 -19.85 7.55 -29.10
C ARG A 1 -18.90 6.42 -28.69
N ARG A 2 -18.06 6.62 -27.66
CA ARG A 2 -17.39 5.48 -26.98
C ARG A 2 -18.36 5.00 -25.92
N SER A 3 -18.81 3.75 -25.99
CA SER A 3 -19.51 3.13 -24.87
C SER A 3 -18.58 3.12 -23.65
N PRO A 4 -19.08 3.42 -22.42
CA PRO A 4 -18.30 3.25 -21.22
C PRO A 4 -17.89 1.78 -21.12
N ASN A 5 -16.59 1.51 -21.16
CA ASN A 5 -16.07 0.16 -21.06
C ASN A 5 -16.45 -0.39 -19.66
N PRO A 6 -17.23 -1.47 -19.52
CA PRO A 6 -17.68 -1.99 -18.22
C PRO A 6 -16.51 -2.51 -17.36
N GLY A 7 -15.31 -2.64 -17.93
CA GLY A 7 -14.07 -2.96 -17.23
C GLY A 7 -13.26 -1.76 -16.71
N ALA A 8 -13.76 -0.53 -16.81
CA ALA A 8 -13.09 0.65 -16.25
C ALA A 8 -13.10 0.57 -14.71
N ARG A 9 -12.07 -0.10 -14.16
CA ARG A 9 -11.85 -0.18 -12.71
C ARG A 9 -11.88 1.24 -12.16
N ARG A 10 -12.87 1.49 -11.31
CA ARG A 10 -13.03 2.77 -10.62
C ARG A 10 -11.75 3.03 -9.82
N PRO A 11 -10.94 4.05 -10.16
CA PRO A 11 -9.63 4.25 -9.53
C PRO A 11 -9.74 4.41 -8.00
N HIS A 12 -10.84 4.97 -7.51
CA HIS A 12 -11.12 5.08 -6.08
C HIS A 12 -11.25 3.72 -5.37
N ALA A 13 -11.82 2.68 -6.01
CA ALA A 13 -11.93 1.35 -5.41
C ALA A 13 -10.54 0.70 -5.23
N LEU A 14 -9.65 0.88 -6.21
CA LEU A 14 -8.25 0.42 -6.11
C LEU A 14 -7.47 1.20 -5.05
N CYS A 15 -7.70 2.51 -4.92
CA CYS A 15 -7.08 3.31 -3.86
C CYS A 15 -7.58 2.92 -2.46
N ALA A 16 -8.87 2.61 -2.31
CA ALA A 16 -9.43 2.11 -1.06
C ALA A 16 -8.87 0.72 -0.70
N ALA A 17 -8.77 -0.18 -1.68
CA ALA A 17 -8.13 -1.48 -1.49
C ALA A 17 -6.65 -1.33 -1.08
N LEU A 18 -5.92 -0.40 -1.71
CA LEU A 18 -4.53 -0.12 -1.35
C LEU A 18 -4.40 0.37 0.09
N LEU A 19 -5.25 1.30 0.54
CA LEU A 19 -5.27 1.76 1.93
C LEU A 19 -5.53 0.63 2.91
N PHE A 20 -6.48 -0.26 2.60
CA PHE A 20 -6.79 -1.40 3.44
C PHE A 20 -5.60 -2.35 3.57
N VAL A 21 -4.94 -2.69 2.47
CA VAL A 21 -3.75 -3.56 2.47
C VAL A 21 -2.58 -2.88 3.21
N MET A 22 -2.38 -1.56 3.03
CA MET A 22 -1.38 -0.79 3.77
C MET A 22 -1.68 -0.72 5.28
N PHE A 23 -2.95 -0.63 5.67
CA PHE A 23 -3.34 -0.64 7.08
C PHE A 23 -2.98 -1.97 7.75
N ILE A 24 -3.20 -3.10 7.07
CA ILE A 24 -2.75 -4.41 7.56
C ILE A 24 -1.22 -4.45 7.65
N GLN A 25 -0.50 -3.92 6.66
CA GLN A 25 0.97 -3.84 6.72
C GLN A 25 1.47 -3.02 7.93
N LEU A 26 0.80 -1.90 8.21
CA LEU A 26 1.09 -1.06 9.37
C LEU A 26 0.85 -1.80 10.68
N ALA A 27 -0.28 -2.53 10.79
CA ALA A 27 -0.59 -3.34 11.94
C ALA A 27 0.45 -4.46 12.15
N LEU A 28 0.83 -5.19 11.09
CA LEU A 28 1.88 -6.21 11.16
C LEU A 28 3.23 -5.59 11.58
N GLY A 29 3.59 -4.43 11.02
CA GLY A 29 4.82 -3.72 11.39
C GLY A 29 4.82 -3.23 12.84
N ALA A 30 3.66 -2.78 13.33
CA ALA A 30 3.48 -2.42 14.73
C ALA A 30 3.65 -3.63 15.65
N VAL A 31 3.09 -4.79 15.30
CA VAL A 31 3.33 -6.03 16.05
C VAL A 31 4.82 -6.36 16.06
N VAL A 32 5.48 -6.39 14.90
CA VAL A 32 6.93 -6.66 14.78
C VAL A 32 7.78 -5.74 15.69
N ARG A 33 7.44 -4.45 15.74
CA ARG A 33 8.15 -3.49 16.60
C ARG A 33 7.90 -3.74 18.09
N HIS A 34 6.64 -3.90 18.50
CA HIS A 34 6.27 -3.97 19.92
C HIS A 34 6.57 -5.32 20.55
N THR A 35 6.71 -6.37 19.74
CA THR A 35 7.07 -7.72 20.21
C THR A 35 8.57 -8.02 20.11
N GLY A 36 9.37 -7.06 19.64
CA GLY A 36 10.79 -7.26 19.43
C GLY A 36 11.12 -8.27 18.32
N ALA A 37 10.22 -8.53 17.38
CA ALA A 37 10.40 -9.51 16.31
C ALA A 37 11.20 -9.01 15.10
N GLY A 38 11.57 -7.72 15.04
CA GLY A 38 12.25 -7.12 13.88
C GLY A 38 13.67 -7.64 13.56
N LEU A 39 14.18 -8.62 14.32
CA LEU A 39 15.47 -9.31 14.14
C LEU A 39 15.28 -10.84 14.18
N ALA A 40 14.03 -11.31 14.25
CA ALA A 40 13.74 -12.74 14.24
C ALA A 40 14.16 -13.41 12.92
N ILE A 41 14.33 -12.63 11.86
CA ILE A 41 14.92 -13.06 10.60
C ILE A 41 16.12 -12.13 10.37
N PRO A 42 17.36 -12.67 10.38
CA PRO A 42 18.58 -11.86 10.45
C PRO A 42 19.04 -11.33 9.09
N ASP A 43 18.49 -11.85 7.99
CA ASP A 43 18.93 -11.57 6.63
C ASP A 43 17.81 -10.95 5.77
N PHE A 44 18.26 -10.29 4.71
CA PHE A 44 17.41 -9.72 3.67
C PHE A 44 18.14 -9.79 2.32
N PRO A 45 17.49 -10.15 1.19
CA PRO A 45 16.07 -10.42 1.00
C PRO A 45 15.63 -11.86 1.33
N ALA A 46 16.58 -12.75 1.63
CA ALA A 46 16.33 -14.11 2.08
C ALA A 46 15.75 -14.17 3.50
N SER A 47 15.34 -15.35 3.95
CA SER A 47 14.91 -15.65 5.32
C SER A 47 15.61 -16.92 5.77
N TYR A 48 16.66 -16.76 6.57
CA TYR A 48 17.62 -17.83 6.90
C TYR A 48 18.27 -18.46 5.65
N GLY A 49 18.71 -17.64 4.70
CA GLY A 49 19.30 -18.08 3.43
C GLY A 49 18.30 -18.67 2.41
N GLY A 50 17.04 -18.90 2.81
CA GLY A 50 15.96 -19.42 1.97
C GLY A 50 14.90 -18.38 1.59
N LEU A 51 13.84 -18.83 0.90
CA LEU A 51 12.66 -17.99 0.61
C LEU A 51 11.61 -18.01 1.73
N VAL A 52 11.56 -19.10 2.49
CA VAL A 52 10.62 -19.31 3.60
C VAL A 52 11.45 -19.71 4.81
N PRO A 53 11.29 -19.04 5.96
CA PRO A 53 12.06 -19.40 7.14
C PRO A 53 11.55 -20.71 7.75
N PRO A 54 12.39 -21.38 8.56
CA PRO A 54 11.93 -22.47 9.41
C PRO A 54 10.85 -21.98 10.38
N MET A 55 9.83 -22.81 10.59
CA MET A 55 8.66 -22.49 11.45
C MET A 55 8.64 -23.31 12.75
N THR A 56 9.65 -24.15 12.97
CA THR A 56 9.84 -24.93 14.19
C THR A 56 11.05 -24.40 14.94
N GLU A 57 11.03 -24.51 16.26
CA GLU A 57 12.16 -24.10 17.11
C GLU A 57 13.45 -24.78 16.69
N GLN A 58 13.44 -26.11 16.54
CA GLN A 58 14.60 -26.87 16.08
C GLN A 58 15.08 -26.42 14.69
N GLY A 59 14.17 -26.19 13.74
CA GLY A 59 14.56 -25.75 12.41
C GLY A 59 15.17 -24.34 12.40
N ILE A 60 14.74 -23.48 13.32
CA ILE A 60 15.32 -22.14 13.50
C ILE A 60 16.74 -22.25 14.06
N ILE A 61 16.95 -23.11 15.05
CA ILE A 61 18.28 -23.38 15.62
C ILE A 61 19.22 -23.94 14.54
N ASP A 62 18.79 -24.99 13.83
CA ASP A 62 19.59 -25.64 12.78
C ASP A 62 19.96 -24.65 11.65
N ALA A 63 19.02 -23.76 11.28
CA ALA A 63 19.25 -22.76 10.25
C ALA A 63 20.14 -21.61 10.73
N ALA A 64 20.06 -21.24 12.02
CA ALA A 64 20.96 -20.28 12.62
C ALA A 64 22.39 -20.84 12.68
N ASP A 65 22.57 -22.06 13.19
CA ASP A 65 23.87 -22.73 13.24
C ASP A 65 24.51 -22.83 11.85
N ALA A 66 23.72 -23.14 10.82
CA ALA A 66 24.20 -23.19 9.43
C ALA A 66 24.68 -21.82 8.89
N MET A 67 24.27 -20.71 9.51
CA MET A 67 24.68 -19.35 9.19
C MET A 67 25.81 -18.82 10.10
N ASP A 68 26.35 -19.65 11.00
CA ASP A 68 27.42 -19.30 11.97
C ASP A 68 27.04 -18.08 12.83
N LEU A 69 25.80 -18.11 13.29
CA LEU A 69 25.12 -17.06 14.02
C LEU A 69 25.35 -17.25 15.55
N ASP A 70 25.76 -16.19 16.26
CA ASP A 70 26.23 -16.27 17.67
C ASP A 70 25.16 -16.82 18.65
N PRO A 71 25.35 -18.03 19.22
CA PRO A 71 24.36 -18.68 20.08
C PRO A 71 24.01 -17.90 21.36
N ASP A 72 24.78 -16.91 21.77
CA ASP A 72 24.43 -16.05 22.92
C ASP A 72 23.51 -14.88 22.51
N VAL A 73 23.44 -14.58 21.21
CA VAL A 73 22.57 -13.55 20.60
C VAL A 73 21.24 -14.14 20.10
N HIS A 74 21.22 -15.41 19.68
CA HIS A 74 20.03 -16.05 19.09
C HIS A 74 18.87 -16.49 20.02
N PRO A 75 19.09 -16.98 21.25
CA PRO A 75 18.01 -17.55 22.07
C PRO A 75 17.04 -16.49 22.61
N GLU A 76 17.42 -15.21 22.60
CA GLU A 76 16.58 -14.13 23.13
C GLU A 76 15.55 -13.58 22.11
N TYR A 77 15.67 -13.89 20.80
CA TYR A 77 14.88 -13.23 19.73
C TYR A 77 14.28 -14.14 18.64
N ALA A 78 14.38 -15.46 18.76
CA ALA A 78 14.07 -16.40 17.68
C ALA A 78 12.88 -17.34 17.97
N LEU A 79 11.82 -16.85 18.63
CA LEU A 79 10.63 -17.66 18.84
C LEU A 79 9.92 -17.92 17.49
N PRO A 80 9.40 -19.15 17.24
CA PRO A 80 8.73 -19.47 15.97
C PRO A 80 7.63 -18.48 15.55
N TRP A 81 6.88 -17.95 16.52
CA TRP A 81 5.83 -16.96 16.24
C TRP A 81 6.40 -15.57 15.90
N GLN A 82 7.55 -15.18 16.45
CA GLN A 82 8.24 -13.93 16.10
C GLN A 82 8.80 -14.01 14.68
N VAL A 83 9.40 -15.15 14.32
CA VAL A 83 9.79 -15.48 12.94
C VAL A 83 8.57 -15.42 12.02
N GLY A 84 7.46 -16.04 12.42
CA GLY A 84 6.21 -16.05 11.68
C GLY A 84 5.64 -14.65 11.43
N VAL A 85 5.60 -13.77 12.43
CA VAL A 85 5.06 -12.41 12.25
C VAL A 85 6.00 -11.51 11.44
N HIS A 86 7.33 -11.65 11.62
CA HIS A 86 8.30 -10.92 10.79
C HIS A 86 8.21 -11.38 9.33
N PHE A 87 8.09 -12.68 9.08
CA PHE A 87 7.88 -13.22 7.74
C PHE A 87 6.55 -12.75 7.14
N ALA A 88 5.46 -12.78 7.92
CA ALA A 88 4.14 -12.31 7.48
C ALA A 88 4.18 -10.82 7.08
N HIS A 89 4.88 -9.97 7.84
CA HIS A 89 5.11 -8.57 7.48
C HIS A 89 5.85 -8.44 6.13
N ARG A 90 6.90 -9.24 5.90
CA ARG A 90 7.66 -9.23 4.63
C ARG A 90 6.81 -9.71 3.45
N LEU A 91 6.06 -10.79 3.63
CA LEU A 91 5.19 -11.36 2.59
C LEU A 91 4.04 -10.40 2.25
N TRP A 92 3.42 -9.77 3.25
CA TRP A 92 2.34 -8.80 3.04
C TRP A 92 2.82 -7.50 2.38
N ALA A 93 4.10 -7.13 2.54
CA ALA A 93 4.70 -6.02 1.81
C ALA A 93 4.64 -6.25 0.28
N ILE A 94 4.74 -7.50 -0.18
CA ILE A 94 4.58 -7.85 -1.60
C ILE A 94 3.15 -7.54 -2.06
N ALA A 95 2.14 -7.87 -1.24
CA ALA A 95 0.76 -7.51 -1.53
C ALA A 95 0.58 -5.99 -1.65
N VAL A 96 1.19 -5.20 -0.76
CA VAL A 96 1.20 -3.73 -0.86
C VAL A 96 1.78 -3.26 -2.19
N VAL A 97 2.95 -3.77 -2.58
CA VAL A 97 3.63 -3.39 -3.84
C VAL A 97 2.78 -3.76 -5.06
N VAL A 98 2.19 -4.96 -5.08
CA VAL A 98 1.34 -5.42 -6.18
C VAL A 98 0.07 -4.57 -6.29
N THR A 99 -0.64 -4.35 -5.18
CA THR A 99 -1.86 -3.52 -5.17
C THR A 99 -1.54 -2.07 -5.57
N ALA A 100 -0.41 -1.52 -5.10
CA ALA A 100 0.04 -0.18 -5.51
C ALA A 100 0.33 -0.11 -7.00
N GLY A 101 1.08 -1.08 -7.53
CA GLY A 101 1.39 -1.16 -8.96
C GLY A 101 0.13 -1.22 -9.83
N ILE A 102 -0.88 -2.00 -9.42
CA ILE A 102 -2.17 -2.08 -10.12
C ILE A 102 -2.92 -0.74 -10.05
N ALA A 103 -2.99 -0.10 -8.88
CA ALA A 103 -3.65 1.20 -8.72
C ALA A 103 -3.00 2.29 -9.58
N ILE A 104 -1.66 2.38 -9.54
CA ILE A 104 -0.87 3.36 -10.29
C ILE A 104 -0.98 3.10 -11.79
N ALA A 105 -0.87 1.85 -12.24
CA ALA A 105 -1.02 1.50 -13.65
C ALA A 105 -2.44 1.81 -14.16
N SER A 106 -3.48 1.60 -13.34
CA SER A 106 -4.86 1.95 -13.68
C SER A 106 -5.03 3.46 -13.85
N ILE A 107 -4.43 4.26 -12.96
CA ILE A 107 -4.46 5.74 -13.05
C ILE A 107 -3.69 6.23 -14.27
N ALA A 108 -2.51 5.66 -14.55
CA ALA A 108 -1.68 6.04 -15.69
C ALA A 108 -2.39 5.76 -17.03
N LYS A 109 -2.99 4.57 -17.16
CA LYS A 109 -3.72 4.12 -18.36
C LYS A 109 -5.06 4.82 -18.57
N GLY A 110 -5.73 5.25 -17.49
CA GLY A 110 -7.05 5.88 -17.54
C GLY A 110 -7.11 7.29 -18.11
N GLY A 111 -6.02 7.81 -18.70
CA GLY A 111 -5.96 9.19 -19.20
C GLY A 111 -6.08 10.24 -18.08
N ALA A 112 -5.82 9.86 -16.84
CA ALA A 112 -5.96 10.75 -15.69
C ALA A 112 -5.12 12.02 -15.85
N ASP A 113 -5.64 13.14 -15.33
CA ASP A 113 -4.93 14.41 -15.31
C ASP A 113 -3.74 14.38 -14.32
N SER A 114 -2.93 15.44 -14.35
CA SER A 114 -1.79 15.57 -13.44
C SER A 114 -2.20 15.58 -11.95
N TRP A 115 -3.48 15.85 -11.65
CA TRP A 115 -4.04 15.88 -10.30
C TRP A 115 -4.00 14.51 -9.61
N LEU A 116 -4.26 13.43 -10.35
CA LEU A 116 -4.17 12.05 -9.86
C LEU A 116 -2.79 11.43 -10.11
N ARG A 117 -2.13 11.78 -11.23
CA ARG A 117 -0.85 11.16 -11.60
C ARG A 117 0.30 11.52 -10.67
N ARG A 118 0.40 12.79 -10.23
CA ARG A 118 1.48 13.25 -9.33
C ARG A 118 1.50 12.50 -7.99
N PRO A 119 0.41 12.42 -7.21
CA PRO A 119 0.41 11.64 -5.97
C PRO A 119 0.63 10.14 -6.21
N ALA A 120 0.13 9.57 -7.32
CA ALA A 120 0.41 8.17 -7.68
C ALA A 120 1.91 7.91 -7.91
N LEU A 121 2.62 8.81 -8.59
CA LEU A 121 4.07 8.72 -8.77
C LEU A 121 4.85 8.95 -7.47
N ALA A 122 4.37 9.87 -6.61
CA ALA A 122 4.95 10.06 -5.29
C ALA A 122 4.85 8.77 -4.45
N ILE A 123 3.70 8.09 -4.47
CA ILE A 123 3.52 6.79 -3.78
C ILE A 123 4.50 5.74 -4.32
N ALA A 124 4.73 5.69 -5.63
CA ALA A 124 5.74 4.77 -6.20
C ALA A 124 7.14 5.05 -5.64
N ALA A 125 7.58 6.32 -5.64
CA ALA A 125 8.88 6.70 -5.13
C ALA A 125 9.02 6.42 -3.62
N MET A 126 7.99 6.77 -2.84
CA MET A 126 7.95 6.52 -1.40
C MET A 126 7.97 5.03 -1.08
N LEU A 127 7.31 4.17 -1.87
CA LEU A 127 7.36 2.71 -1.70
C LEU A 127 8.78 2.15 -1.89
N VAL A 128 9.52 2.65 -2.89
CA VAL A 128 10.93 2.25 -3.08
C VAL A 128 11.76 2.61 -1.86
N VAL A 129 11.60 3.84 -1.36
CA VAL A 129 12.29 4.30 -0.14
C VAL A 129 11.83 3.50 1.08
N GLN A 130 10.56 3.15 1.20
CA GLN A 130 10.01 2.35 2.30
C GLN A 130 10.63 0.96 2.36
N VAL A 131 10.75 0.29 1.21
CA VAL A 131 11.37 -1.04 1.11
C VAL A 131 12.86 -0.95 1.44
N ALA A 132 13.56 0.06 0.93
CA ALA A 132 14.97 0.28 1.23
C ALA A 132 15.22 0.53 2.74
N LEU A 133 14.41 1.40 3.36
CA LEU A 133 14.49 1.64 4.81
C LEU A 133 14.13 0.40 5.63
N GLY A 134 13.19 -0.42 5.16
CA GLY A 134 12.83 -1.68 5.82
C GLY A 134 13.98 -2.68 5.80
N ALA A 135 14.60 -2.87 4.62
CA ALA A 135 15.79 -3.70 4.47
C ALA A 135 16.94 -3.19 5.35
N PHE A 136 17.19 -1.88 5.35
CA PHE A 136 18.25 -1.28 6.15
C PHE A 136 17.98 -1.40 7.65
N THR A 137 16.73 -1.40 8.09
CA THR A 137 16.38 -1.64 9.51
C THR A 137 16.80 -3.04 9.96
N VAL A 138 16.65 -4.05 9.12
CA VAL A 138 17.10 -5.43 9.41
C VAL A 138 18.62 -5.50 9.41
N LEU A 139 19.26 -4.96 8.37
CA LEU A 139 20.72 -5.05 8.18
C LEU A 139 21.55 -4.17 9.12
N SER A 140 20.92 -3.27 9.89
CA SER A 140 21.58 -2.38 10.85
C SER A 140 21.25 -2.71 12.30
N ASP A 141 20.79 -3.93 12.57
CA ASP A 141 20.38 -4.38 13.90
C ASP A 141 19.36 -3.45 14.58
N ARG A 142 18.43 -2.92 13.78
CA ARG A 142 17.41 -1.92 14.17
C ARG A 142 17.98 -0.59 14.67
N HIS A 143 18.96 -0.01 13.99
CA HIS A 143 19.38 1.36 14.28
C HIS A 143 18.16 2.29 14.40
N THR A 144 17.97 2.89 15.58
CA THR A 144 16.69 3.49 16.00
C THR A 144 16.25 4.62 15.08
N GLU A 145 17.22 5.35 14.53
CA GLU A 145 16.99 6.40 13.54
C GLU A 145 16.37 5.85 12.25
N VAL A 146 16.91 4.74 11.74
CA VAL A 146 16.44 4.08 10.50
C VAL A 146 15.05 3.50 10.71
N ALA A 147 14.83 2.83 11.84
CA ALA A 147 13.55 2.23 12.17
C ALA A 147 12.46 3.31 12.34
N THR A 148 12.82 4.49 12.86
CA THR A 148 11.93 5.63 13.01
C THR A 148 11.64 6.27 11.65
N ALA A 149 12.67 6.45 10.81
CA ALA A 149 12.51 6.95 9.44
C ALA A 149 11.60 6.04 8.61
N HIS A 150 11.75 4.71 8.73
CA HIS A 150 10.88 3.73 8.09
C HIS A 150 9.41 3.91 8.49
N GLN A 151 9.13 4.14 9.78
CA GLN A 151 7.76 4.31 10.26
C GLN A 151 7.17 5.67 9.86
N ALA A 152 7.95 6.74 9.93
CA ALA A 152 7.53 8.06 9.49
C ALA A 152 7.19 8.06 7.99
N MET A 153 8.02 7.40 7.16
CA MET A 153 7.76 7.23 5.73
C MET A 153 6.49 6.39 5.49
N GLY A 154 6.27 5.32 6.27
CA GLY A 154 5.03 4.53 6.21
C GLY A 154 3.77 5.34 6.52
N ALA A 155 3.82 6.21 7.53
CA ALA A 155 2.72 7.12 7.86
C ALA A 155 2.46 8.13 6.72
N ALA A 156 3.51 8.72 6.16
CA ALA A 156 3.42 9.63 5.02
C ALA A 156 2.84 8.93 3.77
N LEU A 157 3.17 7.65 3.57
CA LEU A 157 2.66 6.83 2.47
C LEU A 157 1.14 6.64 2.57
N ILE A 158 0.63 6.33 3.76
CA ILE A 158 -0.82 6.21 4.02
C ILE A 158 -1.51 7.55 3.79
N ALA A 159 -0.95 8.65 4.32
CA ALA A 159 -1.52 9.99 4.14
C ALA A 159 -1.59 10.38 2.65
N THR A 160 -0.54 10.11 1.89
CA THR A 160 -0.50 10.37 0.44
C THR A 160 -1.50 9.50 -0.33
N THR A 161 -1.68 8.25 0.09
CA THR A 161 -2.66 7.34 -0.51
C THR A 161 -4.10 7.76 -0.17
N MET A 162 -4.34 8.26 1.04
CA MET A 162 -5.63 8.85 1.43
C MET A 162 -5.96 10.08 0.58
N LEU A 163 -5.00 10.98 0.38
CA LEU A 163 -5.15 12.11 -0.53
C LEU A 163 -5.50 11.64 -1.95
N LEU A 164 -4.82 10.62 -2.46
CA LEU A 164 -5.11 10.05 -3.78
C LEU A 164 -6.53 9.47 -3.85
N LEU A 165 -6.99 8.74 -2.83
CA LEU A 165 -8.36 8.23 -2.76
C LEU A 165 -9.39 9.36 -2.83
N VAL A 166 -9.25 10.38 -1.99
CA VAL A 166 -10.17 11.52 -1.96
C VAL A 166 -10.22 12.20 -3.34
N ARG A 167 -9.05 12.43 -3.95
CA ARG A 167 -8.98 13.00 -5.31
C ARG A 167 -9.66 12.12 -6.35
N ALA A 168 -9.47 10.80 -6.29
CA ALA A 168 -10.11 9.86 -7.20
C ALA A 168 -11.65 9.81 -7.03
N MET A 169 -12.16 9.99 -5.80
CA MET A 169 -13.59 10.10 -5.54
C MET A 169 -14.17 11.40 -6.11
N LEU A 170 -13.50 12.54 -5.88
CA LEU A 170 -13.93 13.85 -6.40
C LEU A 170 -13.94 13.88 -7.93
N SER A 171 -12.90 13.38 -8.59
CA SER A 171 -12.85 13.30 -10.05
C SER A 171 -13.95 12.42 -10.63
N ASN A 172 -14.31 11.33 -9.94
CA ASN A 172 -15.41 10.46 -10.36
C ASN A 172 -16.78 11.13 -10.20
N GLY A 173 -17.00 11.87 -9.11
CA GLY A 173 -18.23 12.64 -8.89
C GLY A 173 -18.44 13.73 -9.93
N ALA A 174 -17.37 14.48 -10.25
CA ALA A 174 -17.42 15.50 -11.30
C ALA A 174 -17.77 14.92 -12.67
N ALA A 175 -17.19 13.77 -13.03
CA ALA A 175 -17.47 13.10 -14.30
C ALA A 175 -18.95 12.65 -14.43
N LEU A 176 -19.54 12.14 -13.34
CA LEU A 176 -20.95 11.73 -13.31
C LEU A 176 -21.89 12.93 -13.46
N ALA A 177 -21.61 14.03 -12.76
CA ALA A 177 -22.41 15.26 -12.85
C ALA A 177 -22.38 15.87 -14.26
N SER A 178 -21.22 15.85 -14.93
CA SER A 178 -21.12 16.31 -16.32
C SER A 178 -21.93 15.44 -17.29
N GLN A 179 -21.93 14.12 -17.10
CA GLN A 179 -22.73 13.20 -17.93
C GLN A 179 -24.24 13.40 -17.73
N GLU A 180 -24.69 13.63 -16.49
CA GLU A 180 -26.09 13.91 -16.18
C GLU A 180 -26.55 15.23 -16.81
N SER A 181 -25.73 16.28 -16.74
CA SER A 181 -26.01 17.57 -17.38
C SER A 181 -26.11 17.47 -18.90
N GLU A 182 -25.30 16.64 -19.55
CA GLU A 182 -25.30 16.45 -21.02
C GLU A 182 -26.46 15.54 -21.48
N ALA A 183 -26.88 14.60 -20.62
CA ALA A 183 -28.00 13.70 -20.90
C ALA A 183 -29.38 14.36 -20.70
N ARG A 184 -29.46 15.49 -19.98
CA ARG A 184 -30.73 16.21 -19.76
C ARG A 184 -31.19 16.84 -21.08
N PRO A 185 -32.31 16.41 -21.69
CA PRO A 185 -32.77 16.94 -22.96
C PRO A 185 -33.07 18.45 -22.82
N ALA A 186 -32.69 19.23 -23.84
CA ALA A 186 -32.86 20.68 -23.89
C ALA A 186 -34.34 21.16 -23.88
N ASP A 187 -35.29 20.22 -23.92
CA ASP A 187 -36.73 20.47 -24.09
C ASP A 187 -37.45 20.95 -22.80
N ASP A 188 -36.80 20.86 -21.64
CA ASP A 188 -37.37 21.35 -20.37
C ASP A 188 -37.19 22.87 -20.16
N LEU A 189 -36.30 23.51 -20.93
CA LEU A 189 -36.09 24.96 -20.86
C LEU A 189 -37.09 25.74 -21.72
N THR A 190 -37.70 25.12 -22.73
CA THR A 190 -38.74 25.70 -23.60
C THR A 190 -40.16 25.54 -23.04
N SER A 191 -40.42 24.49 -22.25
CA SER A 191 -41.71 24.27 -21.58
C SER A 191 -42.00 25.30 -20.46
N ARG A 192 -40.98 25.71 -19.69
CA ARG A 192 -41.16 26.66 -18.57
C ARG A 192 -41.36 28.12 -18.99
N THR A 193 -40.91 28.52 -20.17
CA THR A 193 -41.14 29.89 -20.67
C THR A 193 -42.57 30.09 -21.19
N THR A 194 -43.24 29.02 -21.64
CA THR A 194 -44.59 29.12 -22.21
C THR A 194 -45.70 29.23 -21.15
N ILE A 195 -45.45 28.80 -19.90
CA ILE A 195 -46.47 28.81 -18.82
C ILE A 195 -46.61 30.19 -18.13
N THR A 196 -45.69 31.13 -18.34
CA THR A 196 -45.74 32.47 -17.69
C THR A 196 -46.21 33.61 -18.61
N ALA A 197 -46.57 33.30 -19.86
CA ALA A 197 -47.08 34.26 -20.82
C ALA A 197 -48.55 33.96 -21.16
N ASN A 198 -49.45 34.21 -20.21
CA ASN A 198 -50.87 34.43 -20.54
C ASN A 198 -51.44 35.52 -19.60
N PRO A 199 -51.81 36.72 -20.12
CA PRO A 199 -52.45 37.77 -19.34
C PRO A 199 -53.89 37.43 -18.92
#